data_AF-A0A920TJH5-F1
#
_entry.id   AF-A0A920TJH5-F1
#
_cell.length_a   1.000
_cell.length_b   1.000
_cell.length_c   1.000
_cell.angle_alpha   90.00
_cell.angle_beta   90.00
_cell.angle_gamma   90.00
#
_symmetry.space_group_name_H-M   'P 1'
#
loop_
_entity.id
_entity.type
_entity.pdbx_description
1 polymer ?
#
loop_
_entity_poly.entity_id
_entity_poly.type
_entity_poly.pdbx_seq_one_letter_code
_entity_poly.pdbx_strand_id
1 'polypeptide(L)'
;MEFGQWLNSLTWLDHIIILLIFIIASYLAQLSIAGFKQIMQSAQKKNPYLGQIRTTPFLFFGFAIPYTILLYKLLGNIITQYIITIF
;
A
#
# COMPACT_ATOMS: atom_id res chain seq x y z
N MET A 1 -8.19 21.26 -4.83
CA MET A 1 -8.72 20.39 -5.90
C MET A 1 -9.46 19.25 -5.23
N GLU A 2 -10.69 18.99 -5.66
CA GLU A 2 -11.42 17.79 -5.23
C GLU A 2 -10.68 16.55 -5.73
N PHE A 3 -10.62 15.48 -4.93
CA PHE A 3 -9.92 14.24 -5.29
C PHE A 3 -10.39 13.68 -6.65
N GLY A 4 -11.69 13.78 -6.94
CA GLY A 4 -12.26 13.33 -8.21
C GLY A 4 -11.82 14.17 -9.42
N GLN A 5 -11.68 15.49 -9.25
CA GLN A 5 -11.17 16.36 -10.31
C GLN A 5 -9.69 16.09 -10.58
N TRP A 6 -8.91 15.86 -9.51
CA TRP A 6 -7.52 15.44 -9.65
C TRP A 6 -7.42 14.12 -10.41
N LEU A 7 -8.19 13.10 -10.01
CA LEU A 7 -8.18 11.79 -10.66
C LEU A 7 -8.53 11.88 -12.16
N ASN A 8 -9.53 12.68 -12.53
CA ASN A 8 -9.96 12.84 -13.92
C ASN A 8 -8.97 13.68 -14.76
N SER A 9 -8.08 14.45 -14.13
CA SER A 9 -7.06 15.23 -14.82
C SER A 9 -5.84 14.40 -15.25
N LEU A 10 -5.71 13.16 -14.74
CA LEU A 10 -4.58 12.28 -15.03
C LEU A 10 -4.66 11.71 -16.46
N THR A 11 -3.49 11.53 -17.09
CA THR A 11 -3.42 10.87 -18.39
C THR A 11 -3.65 9.37 -18.25
N TRP A 12 -3.94 8.70 -19.37
CA TRP A 12 -4.11 7.23 -19.39
C TRP A 12 -2.88 6.48 -18.86
N LEU A 13 -1.67 6.97 -19.17
CA LEU A 13 -0.44 6.38 -18.67
C LEU A 13 -0.31 6.53 -17.15
N ASP A 14 -0.71 7.67 -16.59
CA ASP A 14 -0.67 7.88 -15.14
C ASP A 14 -1.58 6.90 -14.40
N HIS A 15 -2.75 6.59 -14.97
CA HIS A 15 -3.67 5.59 -14.42
C HIS A 15 -3.04 4.19 -14.41
N ILE A 16 -2.34 3.79 -15.48
CA ILE A 16 -1.63 2.51 -15.55
C ILE A 16 -0.52 2.45 -14.49
N ILE A 17 0.25 3.52 -14.34
CA ILE A 17 1.34 3.60 -13.36
C ILE A 17 0.78 3.48 -11.94
N ILE A 18 -0.28 4.21 -11.61
CA ILE A 18 -0.95 4.11 -10.30
C ILE A 18 -1.47 2.69 -10.06
N LEU A 19 -2.05 2.05 -11.07
CA LEU A 19 -2.54 0.68 -10.96
C LEU A 19 -1.40 -0.32 -10.70
N LEU A 20 -0.26 -0.18 -11.37
CA LEU A 20 0.94 -0.99 -11.11
C LEU A 20 1.48 -0.78 -9.68
N ILE A 21 1.58 0.47 -9.25
CA ILE A 21 1.99 0.81 -7.87
C ILE A 21 1.02 0.19 -6.86
N PHE A 22 -0.29 0.25 -7.13
CA PHE A 22 -1.30 -0.34 -6.27
C PHE A 22 -1.19 -1.87 -6.18
N ILE A 23 -0.85 -2.56 -7.28
CA ILE A 23 -0.59 -4.01 -7.27
C ILE A 23 0.61 -4.33 -6.36
N ILE A 24 1.70 -3.58 -6.49
CA ILE A 24 2.91 -3.77 -5.66
C ILE A 24 2.60 -3.48 -4.18
N ALA A 25 1.89 -2.39 -3.92
CA ALA A 25 1.47 -2.01 -2.58
C ALA A 25 0.52 -3.05 -1.96
N SER A 26 -0.35 -3.66 -2.77
CA SER A 26 -1.25 -4.74 -2.37
C SER A 26 -0.49 -5.98 -1.93
N TYR A 27 0.56 -6.35 -2.67
CA TYR A 27 1.45 -7.45 -2.27
C TYR A 27 2.14 -7.14 -0.93
N LEU A 28 2.65 -5.93 -0.77
CA LEU A 28 3.27 -5.47 0.48
C LEU A 28 2.28 -5.47 1.65
N ALA A 29 1.04 -5.04 1.41
CA ALA A 29 -0.03 -5.07 2.40
C ALA A 29 -0.35 -6.50 2.86
N GLN A 30 -0.42 -7.47 1.93
CA GLN A 30 -0.61 -8.87 2.29
C GLN A 30 0.53 -9.41 3.16
N LEU A 31 1.77 -9.08 2.83
CA LEU A 31 2.94 -9.47 3.60
C LEU A 31 2.92 -8.87 5.01
N SER A 32 2.59 -7.58 5.12
CA SER A 32 2.44 -6.90 6.42
C SER A 32 1.31 -7.47 7.27
N ILE A 33 0.18 -7.83 6.65
CA ILE A 33 -0.95 -8.46 7.36
C ILE A 33 -0.56 -9.87 7.83
N ALA A 34 0.16 -10.64 7.01
CA ALA A 34 0.66 -11.95 7.41
C ALA A 34 1.63 -11.83 8.60
N GLY A 35 2.57 -10.89 8.54
CA GLY A 35 3.49 -10.59 9.65
C GLY A 35 2.76 -10.14 10.91
N PHE A 36 1.79 -9.22 10.78
CA PHE A 36 0.95 -8.75 11.88
C PHE A 36 0.19 -9.90 12.53
N LYS A 37 -0.39 -10.80 11.73
CA LYS A 37 -1.09 -11.99 12.22
C LYS A 37 -0.15 -12.89 13.02
N GLN A 38 1.07 -13.13 12.53
CA GLN A 38 2.06 -13.96 13.24
C GLN A 38 2.47 -13.33 14.57
N ILE A 39 2.73 -12.02 14.59
CA ILE A 39 3.06 -11.28 15.82
C ILE A 39 1.91 -11.38 16.82
N MET A 40 0.67 -11.14 16.38
CA MET A 40 -0.47 -11.21 17.27
C MET A 40 -0.73 -12.62 17.78
N GLN A 41 -0.58 -13.65 16.96
CA GLN A 41 -0.64 -15.05 17.40
C GLN A 41 0.42 -15.37 18.45
N SER A 42 1.65 -14.86 18.27
CA SER A 42 2.72 -15.04 19.25
C SER A 42 2.43 -14.34 20.58
N ALA A 43 1.81 -13.16 20.54
CA ALA A 43 1.37 -12.43 21.74
C ALA A 43 0.14 -13.06 22.40
N GLN A 44 -0.76 -13.64 21.61
CA GLN A 44 -2.00 -14.29 22.06
C GLN A 44 -1.81 -15.70 22.61
N LYS A 45 -0.62 -16.31 22.46
CA LYS A 45 -0.31 -17.66 23.00
C LYS A 45 -0.60 -17.83 24.50
N LYS A 46 -0.77 -16.72 25.25
CA LYS A 46 -1.17 -16.73 26.67
C LYS A 46 -2.69 -16.86 26.93
N ASN A 47 -3.56 -16.74 25.93
CA ASN A 47 -5.01 -16.72 26.16
C ASN A 47 -5.79 -17.55 25.10
N PRO A 48 -6.36 -18.71 25.50
CA PRO A 48 -7.02 -19.65 24.58
C PRO A 48 -8.38 -19.17 24.03
N TYR A 49 -8.89 -18.01 24.46
CA TYR A 49 -10.21 -17.49 24.07
C TYR A 49 -10.17 -16.34 23.06
N LEU A 50 -8.99 -15.93 22.58
CA LEU A 50 -8.89 -14.87 21.57
C LEU A 50 -9.23 -15.42 20.18
N GLY A 51 -10.33 -14.92 19.61
CA GLY A 51 -10.76 -15.28 18.26
C GLY A 51 -9.69 -15.03 17.21
N GLN A 52 -9.65 -15.88 16.18
CA GLN A 52 -8.69 -15.73 15.08
C GLN A 52 -8.85 -14.35 14.42
N ILE A 53 -7.74 -13.64 14.22
CA ILE A 53 -7.75 -12.38 13.48
C ILE A 53 -8.15 -12.67 12.04
N ARG A 54 -9.34 -12.21 11.67
CA ARG A 54 -9.85 -12.29 10.31
C ARG A 54 -9.27 -11.14 9.49
N THR A 55 -8.69 -11.46 8.35
CA THR A 55 -8.32 -10.46 7.35
C THR A 55 -9.61 -9.88 6.76
N THR A 56 -10.00 -8.69 7.19
CA THR A 56 -11.15 -7.99 6.61
C THR A 56 -10.70 -7.12 5.43
N PRO A 57 -11.61 -6.78 4.50
CA PRO A 57 -11.30 -5.84 3.42
C PRO A 57 -10.79 -4.49 3.95
N PHE A 58 -11.35 -4.00 5.06
CA PHE A 58 -10.90 -2.79 5.72
C PHE A 58 -9.46 -2.88 6.21
N LEU A 59 -9.07 -4.03 6.77
CA LEU A 59 -7.70 -4.28 7.20
C LEU A 59 -6.75 -4.25 6.01
N PHE A 60 -7.13 -4.88 4.89
CA PHE A 60 -6.36 -4.82 3.65
C PHE A 60 -6.17 -3.38 3.13
N PHE A 61 -7.25 -2.63 2.95
CA PHE A 61 -7.16 -1.25 2.46
C PHE A 61 -6.44 -0.32 3.45
N GLY A 62 -6.54 -0.59 4.76
CA GLY A 62 -5.82 0.13 5.80
C GLY A 62 -4.30 0.03 5.66
N PHE A 63 -3.77 -1.06 5.11
CA PHE A 63 -2.35 -1.19 4.77
C PHE A 63 -2.04 -0.76 3.33
N ALA A 64 -2.88 -1.16 2.37
CA ALA A 64 -2.61 -0.95 0.94
C ALA A 64 -2.61 0.53 0.54
N ILE A 65 -3.53 1.35 1.07
CA ILE A 65 -3.62 2.78 0.71
C ILE A 65 -2.37 3.54 1.17
N PRO A 66 -1.92 3.45 2.45
CA PRO A 66 -0.66 4.07 2.88
C PRO A 66 0.54 3.61 2.08
N TYR A 67 0.65 2.31 1.78
CA TYR A 67 1.76 1.80 0.97
C TYR A 67 1.75 2.35 -0.44
N THR A 68 0.57 2.48 -1.06
CA THR A 68 0.43 3.07 -2.41
C THR A 68 0.92 4.51 -2.42
N ILE A 69 0.53 5.33 -1.43
CA ILE A 69 0.97 6.72 -1.31
C ILE A 69 2.49 6.80 -1.08
N LEU A 70 3.04 5.95 -0.19
CA LEU A 70 4.48 5.91 0.08
C LEU A 70 5.28 5.52 -1.15
N LEU A 71 4.89 4.44 -1.84
CA LEU A 71 5.55 3.98 -3.06
C LEU A 71 5.48 5.02 -4.17
N TYR A 72 4.33 5.66 -4.36
CA TYR A 72 4.16 6.73 -5.34
C TYR A 72 5.12 7.91 -5.07
N LYS A 73 5.21 8.37 -3.81
CA LYS A 73 6.14 9.45 -3.44
C LYS A 73 7.60 9.04 -3.61
N LEU A 74 7.95 7.82 -3.19
CA LEU A 74 9.31 7.30 -3.29
C LEU A 74 9.75 7.20 -4.75
N LEU A 75 8.93 6.57 -5.60
CA LEU A 75 9.18 6.43 -7.03
C LEU A 75 9.26 7.80 -7.72
N GLY A 76 8.33 8.70 -7.42
CA GLY A 76 8.34 10.05 -7.97
C GLY A 76 9.64 10.79 -7.65
N ASN A 77 10.11 10.71 -6.41
CA ASN A 77 11.39 11.32 -6.02
C ASN A 77 12.58 10.64 -6.71
N ILE A 78 12.62 9.31 -6.76
CA ILE A 78 13.69 8.55 -7.43
C ILE A 78 13.76 8.93 -8.91
N ILE A 79 12.63 8.87 -9.63
CA ILE A 79 12.56 9.20 -11.06
C ILE A 79 13.00 10.64 -11.30
N THR A 80 12.54 11.58 -10.48
CA THR A 80 12.92 12.99 -10.59
C THR A 80 14.44 13.18 -10.43
N GLN A 81 15.03 12.52 -9.42
CA GLN A 81 16.48 12.56 -9.20
C GLN A 81 17.26 11.94 -10.36
N TYR A 82 16.80 10.81 -10.92
CA TYR A 82 17.42 10.18 -12.08
C TYR A 82 17.39 11.08 -13.32
N ILE A 83 16.26 11.76 -13.59
CA ILE A 83 16.15 12.69 -14.72
C ILE A 83 17.12 13.86 -14.55
N ILE A 84 17.19 14.47 -13.36
CA ILE A 84 18.11 15.57 -13.06
C ILE A 84 19.57 15.12 -13.17
N THR A 85 19.88 13.86 -12.88
CA THR A 85 21.27 13.34 -12.94
C THR A 85 21.72 13.05 -14.38
N ILE A 86 20.78 12.72 -15.27
CA ILE A 86 21.06 12.34 -16.65
C ILE A 86 21.12 13.55 -17.59
N PHE A 87 20.40 14.63 -17.28
CA PHE A 87 20.36 15.89 -18.04
C PHE A 87 21.24 16.96 -17.41
#